data_AF-A0A166GVD3-F1
#
_entry.id   AF-A0A166GVD3-F1
#
_cell.length_a   1.000
_cell.length_b   1.000
_cell.length_c   1.000
_cell.angle_alpha   90.00
_cell.angle_beta   90.00
_cell.angle_gamma   90.00
#
_symmetry.space_group_name_H-M   'P 1'
#
loop_
_entity.id
_entity.type
_entity.pdbx_description
1 polymer ?
#
loop_
_entity_poly.entity_id
_entity_poly.type
_entity_poly.pdbx_seq_one_letter_code
_entity_poly.pdbx_strand_id
1 'polypeptide(L)'
;MLSRRRRKLSFDHRGAALRAKRMIAGHTYCNELFKAFLGDSLMYSSALWLDSTGGMRGDLEIDGPAKADLGMAQIDKLHYLLRKARIEATKMGRVADTFTLSNEQKDFAEAKIVRLGLSEHIRIHLCDYRNLPVDFEKAFDTFVRIGMVEHVGYCFLPQYLKIIDWALNSNRAAAAVTMTTPPDSRFDTLQL
;
A
#
# COMPACT_ATOMS: atom_id res chain seq x y z
N MET A 1 1.99 30.44 -35.90
CA MET A 1 3.04 29.69 -35.15
C MET A 1 2.92 30.04 -33.66
N LEU A 2 2.05 29.36 -32.92
CA LEU A 2 1.81 29.64 -31.49
C LEU A 2 2.72 28.74 -30.65
N SER A 3 3.78 29.30 -30.08
CA SER A 3 4.70 28.56 -29.20
C SER A 3 3.98 28.19 -27.90
N ARG A 4 3.58 26.92 -27.74
CA ARG A 4 3.15 26.37 -26.45
C ARG A 4 4.36 26.36 -25.51
N ARG A 5 4.49 27.38 -24.65
CA ARG A 5 5.40 27.35 -23.49
C ARG A 5 5.01 26.13 -22.64
N ARG A 6 5.84 25.08 -22.67
CA ARG A 6 5.77 23.98 -21.70
C ARG A 6 6.02 24.57 -20.32
N ARG A 7 4.96 24.78 -19.53
CA ARG A 7 5.08 25.06 -18.10
C ARG A 7 5.81 23.86 -17.49
N LYS A 8 7.04 24.07 -16.99
CA LYS A 8 7.68 23.08 -16.11
C LYS A 8 6.75 22.95 -14.91
N LEU A 9 6.09 21.79 -14.75
CA LEU A 9 5.41 21.45 -13.50
C LEU A 9 6.49 21.32 -12.43
N SER A 10 6.68 22.37 -11.63
CA SER A 10 7.41 22.29 -10.38
C SER A 10 6.59 21.44 -9.40
N PHE A 11 7.24 20.50 -8.72
CA PHE A 11 6.58 19.65 -7.72
C PHE A 11 6.09 20.53 -6.56
N ASP A 12 4.79 20.68 -6.41
CA ASP A 12 4.21 21.38 -5.25
C ASP A 12 4.27 20.46 -4.03
N HIS A 13 5.42 20.49 -3.35
CA HIS A 13 5.65 19.76 -2.11
C HIS A 13 4.62 20.13 -1.02
N ARG A 14 4.10 21.36 -1.01
CA ARG A 14 3.15 21.84 0.01
C ARG A 14 1.75 21.29 -0.21
N GLY A 15 1.24 21.35 -1.45
CA GLY A 15 -0.06 20.78 -1.80
C GLY A 15 -0.11 19.27 -1.60
N ALA A 16 0.96 18.56 -1.98
CA ALA A 16 1.05 17.11 -1.84
C ALA A 16 1.23 16.65 -0.37
N ALA A 17 1.89 17.44 0.48
CA ALA A 17 1.95 17.18 1.93
C ALA A 17 0.61 17.45 2.61
N LEU A 18 -0.12 18.50 2.21
CA LEU A 18 -1.44 18.82 2.76
C LEU A 18 -2.49 17.76 2.40
N ARG A 19 -2.47 17.24 1.17
CA ARG A 19 -3.34 16.12 0.74
C ARG A 19 -3.05 14.85 1.55
N ALA A 20 -1.77 14.51 1.73
CA ALA A 20 -1.37 13.36 2.55
C ALA A 20 -1.88 13.52 4.00
N LYS A 21 -1.68 14.69 4.62
CA LYS A 21 -2.19 15.01 5.97
C LYS A 21 -3.72 14.86 6.08
N ARG A 22 -4.48 15.33 5.09
CA ARG A 22 -5.95 15.18 5.08
C ARG A 22 -6.38 13.72 4.95
N MET A 23 -5.69 12.92 4.14
CA MET A 23 -5.96 11.49 4.01
C MET A 23 -5.77 10.76 5.33
N ILE A 24 -4.62 10.98 5.99
CA ILE A 24 -4.32 10.39 7.29
C ILE A 24 -5.37 10.77 8.32
N ALA A 25 -5.73 12.05 8.39
CA ALA A 25 -6.76 12.53 9.31
C ALA A 25 -8.10 11.81 9.10
N GLY A 26 -8.45 11.45 7.86
CA GLY A 26 -9.66 10.68 7.55
C GLY A 26 -9.61 9.21 8.01
N HIS A 27 -8.42 8.59 8.03
CA HIS A 27 -8.24 7.20 8.48
C HIS A 27 -7.92 7.06 9.98
N THR A 28 -7.55 8.16 10.63
CA THR A 28 -7.22 8.22 12.07
C THR A 28 -8.44 8.45 12.96
N TYR A 29 -9.59 8.88 12.42
CA TYR A 29 -10.66 9.46 13.23
C TYR A 29 -11.27 8.50 14.26
N CYS A 30 -11.40 7.20 13.96
CA CYS A 30 -11.90 6.23 14.93
C CYS A 30 -11.64 4.77 14.48
N ASN A 31 -10.61 4.11 15.02
CA ASN A 31 -10.39 2.68 14.77
C ASN A 31 -11.59 1.82 15.17
N GLU A 32 -12.33 2.19 16.23
CA GLU A 32 -13.54 1.47 16.65
C GLU A 32 -14.64 1.51 15.59
N LEU A 33 -14.82 2.65 14.91
CA LEU A 33 -15.73 2.75 13.78
C LEU A 33 -15.31 1.82 12.64
N PHE A 34 -14.02 1.82 12.27
CA PHE A 34 -13.52 0.98 11.20
C PHE A 34 -13.60 -0.52 11.55
N LYS A 35 -13.33 -0.91 12.79
CA LYS A 35 -13.49 -2.30 13.25
C LYS A 35 -14.90 -2.82 13.06
N ALA A 36 -15.92 -1.96 13.24
CA ALA A 36 -17.31 -2.36 13.12
C ALA A 36 -17.69 -2.92 11.73
N PHE A 37 -16.97 -2.54 10.67
CA PHE A 37 -17.25 -3.03 9.31
C PHE A 37 -16.05 -3.64 8.57
N LEU A 38 -14.81 -3.44 9.03
CA LEU A 38 -13.61 -4.09 8.48
C LEU A 38 -13.14 -5.30 9.30
N GLY A 39 -13.69 -5.49 10.50
CA GLY A 39 -13.24 -6.49 11.45
C GLY A 39 -11.87 -6.20 12.06
N ASP A 40 -11.31 -7.20 12.75
CA ASP A 40 -10.08 -7.07 13.54
C ASP A 40 -8.82 -6.82 12.71
N SER A 41 -8.85 -7.12 11.41
CA SER A 41 -7.72 -6.89 10.51
C SER A 41 -7.52 -5.40 10.23
N LEU A 42 -8.59 -4.59 10.29
CA LEU A 42 -8.65 -3.21 9.80
C LEU A 42 -8.16 -3.04 8.35
N MET A 43 -8.11 -4.13 7.57
CA MET A 43 -7.58 -4.07 6.22
C MET A 43 -8.59 -3.40 5.28
N TYR A 44 -8.28 -2.16 4.93
CA TYR A 44 -9.09 -1.38 3.99
C TYR A 44 -8.55 -1.47 2.56
N SER A 45 -8.64 -2.65 1.97
CA SER A 45 -8.29 -2.91 0.58
C SER A 45 -9.12 -4.07 0.02
N SER A 46 -9.20 -4.17 -1.32
CA SER A 46 -9.87 -5.29 -1.98
C SER A 46 -9.29 -6.64 -1.55
N ALA A 47 -10.09 -7.69 -1.56
CA ALA A 47 -9.63 -9.07 -1.37
C ALA A 47 -9.25 -9.71 -2.71
N LEU A 48 -8.58 -10.87 -2.66
CA LEU A 48 -8.38 -11.74 -3.83
C LEU A 48 -9.11 -13.06 -3.57
N TRP A 49 -10.22 -13.26 -4.27
CA TRP A 49 -11.04 -14.47 -4.13
C TRP A 49 -10.55 -15.55 -5.10
N LEU A 50 -9.90 -16.58 -4.54
CA LEU A 50 -9.44 -17.78 -5.24
C LEU A 50 -10.53 -18.86 -5.18
N ASP A 51 -10.39 -19.93 -5.95
CA ASP A 51 -11.35 -21.06 -5.90
C ASP A 51 -11.49 -21.65 -4.48
N SER A 52 -10.39 -21.65 -3.71
CA SER A 52 -10.39 -22.06 -2.29
C SER A 52 -11.21 -21.15 -1.38
N THR A 53 -11.47 -19.91 -1.80
CA THR A 53 -12.32 -18.92 -1.12
C THR A 53 -13.60 -18.65 -1.91
N GLY A 54 -14.11 -19.62 -2.66
CA GLY A 54 -15.41 -19.50 -3.36
C GLY A 54 -15.36 -18.74 -4.70
N GLY A 55 -14.17 -18.42 -5.20
CA GLY A 55 -13.96 -17.77 -6.50
C GLY A 55 -14.51 -16.34 -6.55
N MET A 56 -14.69 -15.80 -7.77
CA MET A 56 -15.10 -14.39 -8.00
C MET A 56 -16.34 -13.93 -7.21
N ARG A 57 -17.22 -14.86 -6.82
CA ARG A 57 -18.49 -14.58 -6.12
C ARG A 57 -18.49 -15.10 -4.68
N GLY A 58 -17.32 -15.38 -4.11
CA GLY A 58 -17.16 -15.96 -2.77
C GLY A 58 -17.74 -15.11 -1.64
N ASP A 59 -17.99 -13.81 -1.88
CA ASP A 59 -18.65 -12.87 -0.99
C ASP A 59 -20.15 -12.65 -1.26
N LEU A 60 -20.70 -13.21 -2.34
CA LEU A 60 -22.07 -12.95 -2.81
C LEU A 60 -23.07 -14.08 -2.50
N GLU A 61 -22.66 -15.15 -1.81
CA GLU A 61 -23.58 -16.24 -1.46
C GLU A 61 -24.57 -15.82 -0.37
N ILE A 62 -25.87 -16.04 -0.66
CA ILE A 62 -27.02 -15.50 0.07
C ILE A 62 -27.16 -16.07 1.49
N ASP A 63 -26.57 -17.23 1.76
CA ASP A 63 -26.62 -17.92 3.07
C ASP A 63 -25.50 -17.47 4.05
N GLY A 64 -24.78 -16.39 3.73
CA GLY A 64 -23.69 -15.84 4.54
C GLY A 64 -22.35 -16.57 4.33
N PRO A 65 -21.23 -16.08 4.91
CA PRO A 65 -19.90 -16.63 4.68
C PRO A 65 -19.75 -18.00 5.36
N ALA A 66 -20.30 -19.06 4.74
CA ALA A 66 -20.29 -20.41 5.30
C ALA A 66 -19.08 -21.26 4.84
N LYS A 67 -18.22 -20.75 3.93
CA LYS A 67 -16.95 -21.41 3.55
C LYS A 67 -15.77 -20.49 3.23
N ALA A 68 -16.02 -19.24 2.86
CA ALA A 68 -14.99 -18.30 2.45
C ALA A 68 -15.02 -17.06 3.37
N ASP A 69 -14.01 -16.93 4.21
CA ASP A 69 -13.82 -15.77 5.08
C ASP A 69 -13.15 -14.64 4.28
N LEU A 70 -13.70 -13.42 4.32
CA LEU A 70 -13.08 -12.21 3.77
C LEU A 70 -11.63 -12.06 4.25
N GLY A 71 -11.37 -12.39 5.52
CA GLY A 71 -10.03 -12.40 6.10
C GLY A 71 -9.09 -13.36 5.36
N MET A 72 -9.55 -14.56 5.00
CA MET A 72 -8.78 -15.52 4.21
C MET A 72 -8.50 -15.00 2.80
N ALA A 73 -9.49 -14.44 2.11
CA ALA A 73 -9.31 -13.87 0.77
C ALA A 73 -8.37 -12.64 0.78
N GLN A 74 -8.36 -11.86 1.87
CA GLN A 74 -7.40 -10.79 2.09
C GLN A 74 -5.98 -11.33 2.34
N ILE A 75 -5.84 -12.40 3.11
CA ILE A 75 -4.56 -13.10 3.31
C ILE A 75 -4.04 -13.68 1.99
N ASP A 76 -4.91 -14.29 1.18
CA ASP A 76 -4.56 -14.82 -0.14
C ASP A 76 -4.01 -13.72 -1.06
N LYS A 77 -4.62 -12.53 -1.04
CA LYS A 77 -4.08 -11.36 -1.75
C LYS A 77 -2.68 -11.01 -1.26
N LEU A 78 -2.45 -10.97 0.06
CA LEU A 78 -1.12 -10.67 0.62
C LEU A 78 -0.10 -11.71 0.17
N HIS A 79 -0.40 -13.00 0.32
CA HIS A 79 0.48 -14.10 -0.12
C HIS A 79 0.77 -14.03 -1.62
N TYR A 80 -0.23 -13.73 -2.43
CA TYR A 80 -0.07 -13.55 -3.86
C TYR A 80 0.91 -12.41 -4.18
N LEU A 81 0.76 -11.25 -3.53
CA LEU A 81 1.63 -10.11 -3.72
C LEU A 81 3.06 -10.37 -3.25
N LEU A 82 3.23 -10.97 -2.08
CA LEU A 82 4.55 -11.34 -1.55
C LEU A 82 5.26 -12.29 -2.52
N ARG A 83 4.56 -13.30 -3.06
CA ARG A 83 5.11 -14.20 -4.07
C ARG A 83 5.50 -13.47 -5.37
N LYS A 84 4.68 -12.55 -5.86
CA LYS A 84 5.02 -11.72 -7.05
C LYS A 84 6.22 -10.83 -6.79
N ALA A 85 6.38 -10.37 -5.56
CA ALA A 85 7.53 -9.61 -5.09
C ALA A 85 8.74 -10.50 -4.77
N ARG A 86 8.68 -11.83 -5.01
CA ARG A 86 9.77 -12.79 -4.71
C ARG A 86 10.15 -12.85 -3.22
N ILE A 87 9.18 -12.55 -2.35
CA ILE A 87 9.28 -12.80 -0.91
C ILE A 87 8.74 -14.21 -0.67
N GLU A 88 9.64 -15.10 -0.30
CA GLU A 88 9.28 -16.44 0.17
C GLU A 88 9.07 -16.37 1.69
N ALA A 89 7.93 -16.88 2.17
CA ALA A 89 7.58 -16.91 3.58
C ALA A 89 8.60 -17.69 4.45
N THR A 90 9.40 -18.56 3.82
CA THR A 90 10.40 -19.43 4.46
C THR A 90 11.77 -18.79 4.61
N LYS A 91 12.00 -17.58 4.09
CA LYS A 91 13.30 -16.88 4.21
C LYS A 91 13.41 -16.21 5.57
N MET A 92 13.78 -17.01 6.57
CA MET A 92 14.17 -16.53 7.91
C MET A 92 15.26 -15.45 7.80
N GLY A 93 15.18 -14.44 8.68
CA GLY A 93 16.21 -13.39 8.80
C GLY A 93 16.01 -12.14 7.95
N ARG A 94 14.90 -12.02 7.22
CA ARG A 94 14.55 -10.75 6.53
C ARG A 94 13.86 -9.78 7.48
N VAL A 95 14.16 -8.51 7.30
CA VAL A 95 13.51 -7.38 7.99
C VAL A 95 12.63 -6.64 6.98
N ALA A 96 11.42 -6.31 7.37
CA ALA A 96 10.49 -5.50 6.60
C ALA A 96 10.40 -4.09 7.21
N ASP A 97 10.83 -3.09 6.44
CA ASP A 97 10.62 -1.69 6.77
C ASP A 97 9.32 -1.20 6.12
N THR A 98 8.41 -0.69 6.94
CA THR A 98 7.14 -0.11 6.49
C THR A 98 7.04 1.34 6.91
N PHE A 99 6.33 2.14 6.12
CA PHE A 99 6.25 3.59 6.27
C PHE A 99 4.80 4.01 6.38
N THR A 100 4.51 4.78 7.42
CA THR A 100 3.22 5.45 7.60
C THR A 100 3.45 6.90 8.02
N LEU A 101 2.43 7.72 7.81
CA LEU A 101 2.38 9.09 8.31
C LEU A 101 1.36 9.24 9.46
N SER A 102 0.70 8.16 9.87
CA SER A 102 -0.24 8.10 10.99
C SER A 102 0.43 7.51 12.23
N ASN A 103 0.36 8.24 13.34
CA ASN A 103 0.79 7.73 14.64
C ASN A 103 -0.08 6.55 15.06
N GLU A 104 -1.40 6.64 14.84
CA GLU A 104 -2.36 5.64 15.29
C GLU A 104 -2.20 4.32 14.55
N GLN A 105 -1.86 4.36 13.25
CA GLN A 105 -1.51 3.16 12.49
C GLN A 105 -0.20 2.55 12.97
N LYS A 106 0.79 3.38 13.30
CA LYS A 106 2.07 2.91 13.86
C LYS A 106 1.83 2.22 15.21
N ASP A 107 1.16 2.88 16.14
CA ASP A 107 0.89 2.35 17.48
C ASP A 107 0.11 1.03 17.42
N PHE A 108 -0.95 0.98 16.59
CA PHE A 108 -1.75 -0.22 16.41
C PHE A 108 -0.93 -1.39 15.82
N ALA A 109 -0.13 -1.11 14.79
CA ALA A 109 0.66 -2.13 14.14
C ALA A 109 1.85 -2.59 15.01
N GLU A 110 2.50 -1.70 15.76
CA GLU A 110 3.57 -2.05 16.70
C GLU A 110 3.04 -2.93 17.83
N ALA A 111 1.89 -2.60 18.42
CA ALA A 111 1.25 -3.45 19.42
C ALA A 111 0.96 -4.86 18.89
N LYS A 112 0.50 -4.96 17.63
CA LYS A 112 0.25 -6.25 16.97
C LYS A 112 1.55 -7.01 16.68
N ILE A 113 2.61 -6.33 16.24
CA ILE A 113 3.94 -6.93 15.98
C ILE A 113 4.53 -7.51 17.26
N VAL A 114 4.48 -6.76 18.37
CA VAL A 114 4.96 -7.20 19.68
C VAL A 114 4.18 -8.43 20.16
N ARG A 115 2.84 -8.39 20.08
CA ARG A 115 1.98 -9.52 20.46
C ARG A 115 2.29 -10.79 19.66
N LEU A 116 2.70 -10.66 18.41
CA LEU A 116 3.04 -11.79 17.53
C LEU A 116 4.52 -12.19 17.60
N GLY A 117 5.35 -11.50 18.39
CA GLY A 117 6.78 -11.79 18.51
C GLY A 117 7.60 -11.45 17.26
N LEU A 118 7.13 -10.51 16.43
CA LEU A 118 7.73 -10.16 15.13
C LEU A 118 8.63 -8.91 15.16
N SER A 119 8.95 -8.40 16.34
CA SER A 119 9.68 -7.13 16.51
C SER A 119 11.07 -7.11 15.86
N GLU A 120 11.75 -8.26 15.78
CA GLU A 120 13.05 -8.40 15.11
C GLU A 120 12.94 -8.41 13.57
N HIS A 121 11.72 -8.58 13.04
CA HIS A 121 11.46 -8.78 11.62
C HIS A 121 10.71 -7.63 10.97
N ILE A 122 10.08 -6.73 11.73
CA ILE A 122 9.25 -5.65 11.18
C ILE A 122 9.55 -4.33 11.89
N ARG A 123 9.89 -3.31 11.11
CA ARG A 123 10.17 -1.95 11.57
C ARG A 123 9.18 -0.98 10.96
N ILE A 124 8.56 -0.14 11.80
CA ILE A 124 7.58 0.86 11.35
C ILE A 124 8.18 2.25 11.47
N HIS A 125 8.30 2.94 10.35
CA HIS A 125 8.80 4.31 10.25
C HIS A 125 7.65 5.28 10.14
N LEU A 126 7.61 6.27 11.04
CA LEU A 126 6.72 7.42 10.89
C LEU A 126 7.40 8.45 9.96
N CYS A 127 7.29 8.22 8.66
CA CYS A 127 8.07 8.95 7.66
C CYS A 127 7.30 9.07 6.35
N ASP A 128 7.49 10.22 5.68
CA ASP A 128 7.02 10.42 4.32
C ASP A 128 7.96 9.71 3.35
N TYR A 129 7.43 8.80 2.53
CA TYR A 129 8.22 8.07 1.54
C TYR A 129 8.93 8.99 0.54
N ARG A 130 8.53 10.27 0.43
CA ARG A 130 9.21 11.26 -0.41
C ARG A 130 10.52 11.77 0.18
N ASN A 131 10.75 11.53 1.47
CA ASN A 131 11.90 12.01 2.23
C ASN A 131 12.53 10.84 3.01
N LEU A 132 12.85 9.74 2.32
CA LEU A 132 13.46 8.56 2.94
C LEU A 132 14.88 8.87 3.46
N PRO A 133 15.33 8.20 4.55
CA PRO A 133 16.71 8.29 5.03
C PRO A 133 17.71 7.94 3.92
N VAL A 134 18.84 8.65 3.85
CA VAL A 134 19.86 8.44 2.80
C VAL A 134 20.39 7.01 2.75
N ASP A 135 20.48 6.35 3.91
CA ASP A 135 20.94 4.95 4.03
C ASP A 135 20.00 3.94 3.34
N PHE A 136 18.82 4.38 2.90
CA PHE A 136 17.86 3.54 2.17
C PHE A 136 18.09 3.54 0.65
N GLU A 137 19.08 4.29 0.15
CA GLU A 137 19.49 4.22 -1.24
C GLU A 137 19.93 2.80 -1.60
N LYS A 138 19.25 2.19 -2.57
CA LYS A 138 19.51 0.83 -3.05
C LYS A 138 19.53 -0.24 -1.95
N ALA A 139 18.88 0.00 -0.81
CA ALA A 139 18.92 -0.87 0.36
C ALA A 139 17.96 -2.06 0.30
N PHE A 140 16.94 -2.03 -0.57
CA PHE A 140 15.86 -3.02 -0.55
C PHE A 140 15.93 -4.01 -1.72
N ASP A 141 15.82 -5.29 -1.42
CA ASP A 141 15.61 -6.36 -2.41
C ASP A 141 14.17 -6.38 -2.95
N THR A 142 13.22 -5.83 -2.21
CA THR A 142 11.82 -5.97 -2.56
C THR A 142 11.00 -4.77 -2.10
N PHE A 143 10.06 -4.38 -2.95
CA PHE A 143 9.07 -3.36 -2.68
C PHE A 143 7.65 -3.93 -2.84
N VAL A 144 6.79 -3.70 -1.84
CA VAL A 144 5.37 -4.08 -1.91
C VAL A 144 4.51 -2.87 -1.55
N ARG A 145 3.53 -2.54 -2.39
CA ARG A 145 2.54 -1.49 -2.09
C ARG A 145 1.11 -1.92 -2.36
N ILE A 146 0.24 -1.61 -1.41
CA ILE A 146 -1.20 -1.87 -1.46
C ILE A 146 -1.97 -0.56 -1.23
N GLY A 147 -2.88 -0.22 -2.16
CA GLY A 147 -3.92 0.81 -1.98
C GLY A 147 -3.43 2.22 -1.64
N MET A 148 -2.48 2.77 -2.38
CA MET A 148 -2.05 4.18 -2.19
C MET A 148 -1.69 4.92 -3.46
N VAL A 149 -1.34 4.23 -4.54
CA VAL A 149 -0.89 4.88 -5.77
C VAL A 149 -1.97 5.80 -6.35
N GLU A 150 -3.24 5.50 -6.06
CA GLU A 150 -4.41 6.33 -6.33
C GLU A 150 -4.29 7.74 -5.73
N HIS A 151 -3.65 7.87 -4.57
CA HIS A 151 -3.47 9.13 -3.84
C HIS A 151 -2.19 9.88 -4.21
N VAL A 152 -1.26 9.24 -4.94
CA VAL A 152 -0.08 9.91 -5.49
C VAL A 152 -0.50 10.96 -6.51
N GLY A 153 -1.55 10.65 -7.29
CA GLY A 153 -2.00 11.47 -8.40
C GLY A 153 -1.18 11.21 -9.66
N TYR A 154 -1.86 11.19 -10.81
CA TYR A 154 -1.28 10.77 -12.09
C TYR A 154 0.01 11.52 -12.46
N CYS A 155 0.02 12.85 -12.31
CA CYS A 155 1.16 13.70 -12.62
C CYS A 155 2.43 13.40 -11.81
N PHE A 156 2.28 12.71 -10.67
CA PHE A 156 3.36 12.39 -9.74
C PHE A 156 3.80 10.93 -9.79
N LEU A 157 3.14 10.08 -10.59
CA LEU A 157 3.54 8.68 -10.78
C LEU A 157 4.99 8.52 -11.25
N PRO A 158 5.51 9.33 -12.21
CA PRO A 158 6.92 9.20 -12.60
C PRO A 158 7.90 9.45 -11.45
N GLN A 159 7.61 10.42 -10.57
CA GLN A 159 8.43 10.73 -9.40
C GLN A 159 8.31 9.62 -8.35
N TYR A 160 7.11 9.09 -8.15
CA TYR A 160 6.88 7.96 -7.26
C TYR A 160 7.68 6.72 -7.69
N LEU A 161 7.66 6.38 -8.97
CA LEU A 161 8.44 5.26 -9.52
C LEU A 161 9.96 5.50 -9.39
N LYS A 162 10.43 6.75 -9.51
CA LYS A 162 11.85 7.09 -9.26
C LYS A 162 12.26 6.87 -7.81
N ILE A 163 11.37 7.15 -6.84
CA ILE A 163 11.65 6.88 -5.42
C ILE A 163 11.76 5.37 -5.20
N ILE A 164 10.87 4.58 -5.81
CA ILE A 164 10.93 3.12 -5.74
C ILE A 164 12.25 2.63 -6.36
N ASP A 165 12.61 3.10 -7.55
CA ASP A 165 13.88 2.74 -8.18
C ASP A 165 15.08 3.11 -7.29
N TRP A 166 15.09 4.32 -6.74
CA TRP A 166 16.15 4.80 -5.86
C TRP A 166 16.35 3.89 -4.64
N ALA A 167 15.26 3.41 -4.02
CA ALA A 167 15.31 2.55 -2.84
C ALA A 167 15.65 1.08 -3.16
N LEU A 168 15.30 0.60 -4.36
CA LEU A 168 15.50 -0.79 -4.76
C LEU A 168 16.91 -1.06 -5.27
N ASN A 169 17.53 -2.15 -4.82
CA ASN A 169 18.87 -2.53 -5.28
C ASN A 169 18.94 -2.81 -6.80
N SER A 170 20.12 -2.60 -7.38
CA SER A 170 20.32 -2.64 -8.83
C SER A 170 20.43 -4.05 -9.44
N ASN A 171 20.57 -5.09 -8.61
CA ASN A 171 20.92 -6.43 -9.12
C ASN A 171 19.70 -7.34 -9.28
N ARG A 172 18.88 -7.50 -8.23
CA ARG A 172 17.79 -8.51 -8.21
C ARG A 172 16.53 -8.03 -7.48
N ALA A 173 16.28 -6.72 -7.51
CA ALA A 173 15.08 -6.16 -6.92
C ALA A 173 13.78 -6.65 -7.60
N ALA A 174 12.70 -6.72 -6.81
CA ALA A 174 11.35 -6.96 -7.30
C ALA A 174 10.37 -5.96 -6.70
N ALA A 175 9.38 -5.54 -7.47
CA ALA A 175 8.32 -4.64 -7.01
C ALA A 175 6.95 -5.23 -7.33
N ALA A 176 6.06 -5.27 -6.33
CA ALA A 176 4.65 -5.60 -6.50
C ALA A 176 3.79 -4.42 -6.02
N VAL A 177 3.02 -3.85 -6.94
CA VAL A 177 2.20 -2.67 -6.67
C VAL A 177 0.76 -2.96 -7.09
N THR A 178 -0.18 -2.71 -6.19
CA THR A 178 -1.62 -2.72 -6.52
C THR A 178 -2.16 -1.30 -6.47
N MET A 179 -2.98 -0.99 -7.47
CA MET A 179 -3.70 0.27 -7.56
C MET A 179 -5.04 0.06 -8.26
N THR A 180 -6.00 0.89 -7.89
CA THR A 180 -7.28 1.05 -8.55
C THR A 180 -7.10 2.04 -9.69
N THR A 181 -7.49 1.67 -10.90
CA THR A 181 -7.44 2.54 -12.08
C THR A 181 -8.84 2.69 -12.67
N PRO A 182 -9.23 3.89 -13.13
CA PRO A 182 -10.41 4.02 -13.97
C PRO A 182 -10.14 3.38 -15.34
N PRO A 183 -11.18 2.93 -16.05
CA PRO A 183 -11.05 2.53 -17.44
C PRO A 183 -10.50 3.67 -18.31
N ASP A 184 -9.67 3.36 -19.30
CA ASP A 184 -9.06 4.34 -20.21
C ASP A 184 -10.06 5.33 -20.80
N SER A 185 -11.26 4.84 -21.16
CA SER A 185 -12.34 5.65 -21.74
C SER A 185 -12.88 6.74 -20.80
N ARG A 186 -12.62 6.65 -19.50
CA ARG A 186 -13.05 7.63 -18.49
C ARG A 186 -11.89 8.34 -17.82
N PHE A 187 -10.67 8.09 -18.28
CA PHE A 187 -9.45 8.56 -17.62
C PHE A 187 -9.41 10.10 -17.52
N ASP A 188 -9.63 10.80 -18.64
CA ASP A 188 -9.58 12.27 -18.68
C ASP A 188 -10.68 12.94 -17.84
N THR A 189 -11.81 12.26 -17.64
CA THR A 189 -12.95 12.79 -16.88
C THR A 189 -12.81 12.55 -15.37
N LEU A 190 -12.06 11.53 -14.96
CA LEU A 190 -11.93 11.10 -13.57
C LEU A 190 -10.59 11.48 -12.93
N GLN A 191 -9.77 12.29 -13.61
CA GLN A 191 -8.56 12.85 -12.98
C GLN A 191 -8.95 13.83 -11.87
N LEU A 192 -8.75 13.42 -10.61
CA LEU A 192 -8.88 14.23 -9.39
C LEU A 192 -7.66 15.15 -9.15
#